data_AF-A0A8J7ZTC6-F1
#
_entry.id   AF-A0A8J7ZTC6-F1
#
_cell.length_a   1.000
_cell.length_b   1.000
_cell.length_c   1.000
_cell.angle_alpha   90.00
_cell.angle_beta   90.00
_cell.angle_gamma   90.00
#
_symmetry.space_group_name_H-M   'P 1'
#
loop_
_entity.id
_entity.type
_entity.pdbx_description
1 polymer ?
#
loop_
_entity_poly.entity_id
_entity_poly.type
_entity_poly.pdbx_seq_one_letter_code
_entity_poly.pdbx_strand_id
1 'polypeptide(L)'
;MWSQVADSDPDALWNWHAAAFAEQPDSGTDWADDETFAAVTEQTAGIDRSTVETCREERGASIRERTEPNVGVARESRIMGTPGFVLYNRDSGAAGKLVGADPYENFAEAIEKVMEA
;
A
#
# COMPACT_ATOMS: atom_id res chain seq x y z
N MET A 1 -7.75 5.73 5.74
CA MET A 1 -7.51 6.30 4.39
C MET A 1 -8.24 5.50 3.33
N TRP A 2 -7.78 4.30 2.91
CA TRP A 2 -8.48 3.52 1.86
C TRP A 2 -9.99 3.37 2.07
N SER A 3 -10.42 3.01 3.29
CA SER A 3 -11.85 2.87 3.62
C SER A 3 -12.69 4.15 3.48
N GLN A 4 -12.06 5.33 3.44
CA GLN A 4 -12.75 6.60 3.25
C GLN A 4 -12.94 6.94 1.76
N VAL A 5 -12.01 6.48 0.92
CA VAL A 5 -11.87 6.99 -0.45
C VAL A 5 -12.06 5.94 -1.55
N ALA A 6 -12.09 4.65 -1.20
CA ALA A 6 -12.16 3.55 -2.15
C ALA A 6 -13.36 3.63 -3.11
N ASP A 7 -14.51 4.09 -2.62
CA ASP A 7 -15.77 4.15 -3.39
C ASP A 7 -16.01 5.51 -4.05
N SER A 8 -15.16 6.52 -3.79
CA SER A 8 -15.38 7.91 -4.22
C SER A 8 -14.19 8.47 -5.01
N ASP A 9 -13.04 8.59 -4.38
CA ASP A 9 -11.83 9.19 -4.95
C ASP A 9 -10.57 8.37 -4.55
N PRO A 10 -10.36 7.19 -5.13
CA PRO A 10 -9.24 6.32 -4.78
C PRO A 10 -7.87 6.97 -5.02
N ASP A 11 -7.80 7.99 -5.88
CA ASP A 11 -6.56 8.75 -6.14
C ASP A 11 -6.10 9.51 -4.88
N ALA A 12 -7.00 9.89 -3.98
CA ALA A 12 -6.64 10.51 -2.71
C ALA A 12 -5.71 9.62 -1.85
N LEU A 13 -5.90 8.29 -1.86
CA LEU A 13 -4.97 7.38 -1.19
C LEU A 13 -3.58 7.43 -1.84
N TRP A 14 -3.51 7.42 -3.16
CA TRP A 14 -2.25 7.43 -3.90
C TRP A 14 -1.51 8.76 -3.74
N ASN A 15 -2.24 9.87 -3.72
CA ASN A 15 -1.69 11.20 -3.43
C ASN A 15 -1.10 11.26 -2.02
N TRP A 16 -1.81 10.71 -1.02
CA TRP A 16 -1.28 10.63 0.35
C TRP A 16 -0.03 9.76 0.43
N HIS A 17 -0.05 8.59 -0.22
CA HIS A 17 1.10 7.69 -0.26
C HIS A 17 2.31 8.38 -0.90
N ALA A 18 2.11 9.10 -2.02
CA ALA A 18 3.18 9.84 -2.68
C ALA A 18 3.74 10.96 -1.79
N ALA A 19 2.88 11.69 -1.08
CA ALA A 19 3.31 12.71 -0.13
C ALA A 19 4.10 12.11 1.04
N ALA A 20 3.62 11.01 1.64
CA ALA A 20 4.35 10.30 2.70
C ALA A 20 5.70 9.75 2.21
N PHE A 21 5.76 9.27 0.96
CA PHE A 21 7.00 8.78 0.37
C PHE A 21 8.01 9.92 0.12
N ALA A 22 7.54 11.12 -0.22
CA ALA A 22 8.40 12.29 -0.45
C ALA A 22 9.08 12.80 0.84
N GLU A 23 8.51 12.54 2.01
CA GLU A 23 9.13 12.83 3.31
C GLU A 23 10.21 11.80 3.69
N GLN A 24 10.29 10.66 2.99
CA GLN A 24 11.26 9.62 3.32
C GLN A 24 12.67 10.06 2.92
N PRO A 25 13.62 10.14 3.87
CA PRO A 25 15.02 10.30 3.55
C PRO A 25 15.59 9.00 2.98
N ASP A 26 16.77 9.07 2.35
CA ASP A 26 17.47 7.89 1.81
C ASP A 26 17.76 6.82 2.88
N SER A 27 17.79 7.19 4.17
CA SER A 27 18.00 6.27 5.28
C SER A 27 17.40 6.78 6.59
N GLY A 28 17.00 5.86 7.47
CA GLY A 28 16.49 6.16 8.80
C GLY A 28 14.97 6.22 8.88
N THR A 29 14.46 6.33 10.11
CA THR A 29 13.01 6.34 10.42
C THR A 29 12.59 7.59 11.19
N ASP A 30 13.48 8.57 11.32
CA ASP A 30 13.22 9.78 12.12
C ASP A 30 12.08 10.63 11.53
N TRP A 31 11.82 10.48 10.23
CA TRP A 31 10.68 11.09 9.53
C TRP A 31 9.33 10.47 9.90
N ALA A 32 9.31 9.23 10.41
CA ALA A 32 8.07 8.46 10.62
C ALA A 32 7.43 8.78 11.98
N ASP A 33 7.30 10.08 12.28
CA ASP A 33 6.75 10.60 13.53
C ASP A 33 5.31 11.10 13.38
N ASP A 34 4.71 11.45 14.52
CA ASP A 34 3.32 11.90 14.60
C ASP A 34 3.10 13.25 13.91
N GLU A 35 4.09 14.13 13.95
CA GLU A 35 4.04 15.47 13.36
C GLU A 35 4.01 15.37 11.83
N THR A 36 4.94 14.62 11.26
CA THR A 36 5.04 14.37 9.81
C THR A 36 3.81 13.64 9.31
N PHE A 37 3.34 12.60 10.02
CA PHE A 37 2.11 11.89 9.66
C PHE A 37 0.89 12.83 9.62
N ALA A 38 0.75 13.69 10.64
CA ALA A 38 -0.33 14.66 10.72
C ALA A 38 -0.26 15.68 9.58
N ALA A 39 0.92 16.23 9.31
CA ALA A 39 1.14 17.22 8.25
C ALA A 39 0.82 16.64 6.85
N VAL A 40 1.36 15.45 6.53
CA VAL A 40 1.09 14.76 5.27
C VAL A 40 -0.40 14.44 5.10
N THR A 41 -1.08 14.06 6.18
CA THR A 41 -2.51 13.76 6.14
C THR A 41 -3.34 15.02 5.93
N GLU A 42 -3.02 16.12 6.62
CA GLU A 42 -3.76 17.38 6.54
C GLU A 42 -3.63 18.07 5.18
N GLN A 43 -2.45 18.00 4.57
CA GLN A 43 -2.22 18.61 3.25
C GLN A 43 -2.85 17.82 2.10
N THR A 44 -3.25 16.57 2.32
CA THR A 44 -3.79 15.71 1.26
C THR A 44 -5.29 15.89 1.10
N ALA A 45 -5.70 16.47 -0.02
CA ALA A 45 -7.11 16.61 -0.37
C ALA A 45 -7.82 15.24 -0.45
N GLY A 46 -9.07 15.20 0.05
CA GLY A 46 -9.89 13.99 0.02
C GLY A 46 -9.70 13.05 1.22
N ILE A 47 -8.77 13.36 2.15
CA ILE A 47 -8.57 12.57 3.37
C ILE A 47 -8.95 13.40 4.60
N ASP A 48 -9.86 12.86 5.40
CA ASP A 48 -10.23 13.49 6.67
C ASP A 48 -9.25 13.08 7.77
N ARG A 49 -8.42 14.03 8.21
CA ARG A 49 -7.43 13.83 9.27
C ARG A 49 -8.06 13.31 10.56
N SER A 50 -9.19 13.87 10.97
CA SER A 50 -9.83 13.47 12.24
C SER A 50 -10.24 12.00 12.24
N THR A 51 -10.81 11.51 11.14
CA THR A 51 -11.20 10.11 10.94
C THR A 51 -9.98 9.20 10.90
N VAL A 52 -8.87 9.66 10.31
CA VAL A 52 -7.60 8.90 10.31
C VAL A 52 -7.04 8.79 11.73
N GLU A 53 -7.02 9.89 12.49
CA GLU A 53 -6.55 9.91 13.87
C GLU A 53 -7.41 9.00 14.77
N THR A 54 -8.73 9.09 14.69
CA THR A 54 -9.64 8.18 15.41
C THR A 54 -9.36 6.71 15.08
N CYS A 55 -9.17 6.38 13.79
CA CYS A 55 -8.82 5.02 13.39
C CYS A 55 -7.48 4.58 14.01
N ARG A 56 -6.49 5.47 14.08
CA ARG A 56 -5.18 5.18 14.64
C ARG A 56 -5.25 4.94 16.15
N GLU A 57 -6.04 5.74 16.87
CA GLU A 57 -6.28 5.60 18.30
C GLU A 57 -7.03 4.30 18.64
N GLU A 58 -8.13 4.04 17.95
CA GLU A 58 -9.00 2.90 18.24
C GLU A 58 -8.45 1.56 17.75
N ARG A 59 -7.75 1.57 16.60
CA ARG A 59 -7.37 0.34 15.88
C ARG A 59 -5.87 0.14 15.77
N GLY A 60 -5.05 1.10 16.18
CA GLY A 60 -3.60 1.07 16.00
C GLY A 60 -2.94 -0.20 16.54
N ALA A 61 -3.37 -0.68 17.72
CA ALA A 61 -2.86 -1.94 18.28
C ALA A 61 -3.15 -3.15 17.36
N SER A 62 -4.40 -3.29 16.90
CA SER A 62 -4.81 -4.37 16.00
C SER A 62 -4.13 -4.31 14.63
N ILE A 63 -3.84 -3.10 14.13
CA ILE A 63 -3.12 -2.92 12.86
C ILE A 63 -1.67 -3.38 13.00
N ARG A 64 -1.00 -3.02 14.11
CA ARG A 64 0.37 -3.47 14.40
C ARG A 64 0.44 -4.99 14.54
N GLU A 65 -0.49 -5.59 15.27
CA GLU A 65 -0.54 -7.05 15.45
C GLU A 65 -0.67 -7.81 14.12
N ARG A 66 -1.40 -7.24 13.16
CA ARG A 66 -1.60 -7.85 11.83
C ARG A 66 -0.44 -7.61 10.86
N THR A 67 0.47 -6.67 11.14
CA THR A 67 1.52 -6.29 10.20
C THR A 67 2.53 -7.42 10.01
N GLU A 68 3.07 -7.99 11.09
CA GLU A 68 4.06 -9.07 10.97
C GLU A 68 3.53 -10.37 10.35
N PRO A 69 2.31 -10.84 10.68
CA PRO A 69 1.69 -11.94 9.96
C PRO A 69 1.58 -11.68 8.44
N ASN A 70 1.19 -10.47 8.04
CA ASN A 70 1.09 -10.11 6.62
C ASN A 70 2.46 -10.13 5.92
N VAL A 71 3.51 -9.64 6.59
CA VAL A 71 4.89 -9.73 6.10
C VAL A 71 5.34 -11.20 6.00
N GLY A 72 4.95 -12.04 6.97
CA GLY A 72 5.18 -13.49 6.94
C GLY A 72 4.56 -14.14 5.70
N VAL A 73 3.30 -13.85 5.41
CA VAL A 73 2.59 -14.37 4.21
C VAL A 73 3.30 -13.93 2.92
N ALA A 74 3.77 -12.69 2.83
CA ALA A 74 4.52 -12.21 1.67
C ALA A 74 5.83 -12.99 1.48
N ARG A 75 6.57 -13.24 2.57
CA ARG A 75 7.82 -14.03 2.56
C ARG A 75 7.58 -15.49 2.16
N GLU A 76 6.55 -16.13 2.70
CA GLU A 76 6.15 -17.50 2.33
C GLU A 76 5.77 -17.59 0.84
N SER A 77 5.14 -16.54 0.32
CA SER A 77 4.84 -16.38 -1.10
C SER A 77 6.07 -16.03 -1.95
N ARG A 78 7.27 -16.03 -1.35
CA ARG A 78 8.57 -15.66 -1.94
C ARG A 78 8.54 -14.27 -2.60
N ILE A 79 7.90 -13.30 -1.95
CA ILE A 79 8.04 -11.88 -2.24
C ILE A 79 9.16 -11.39 -1.29
N MET A 80 10.37 -11.28 -1.83
CA MET A 80 11.59 -11.01 -1.04
C MET A 80 12.08 -9.55 -1.15
N GLY A 81 11.33 -8.70 -1.85
CA GLY A 81 11.67 -7.29 -2.04
C GLY A 81 10.41 -6.47 -2.28
N THR A 82 10.56 -5.16 -2.16
CA THR A 82 9.54 -4.17 -2.48
C THR A 82 9.99 -3.29 -3.65
N PRO A 83 9.07 -2.85 -4.52
CA PRO A 83 7.65 -3.22 -4.54
C PRO A 83 7.44 -4.68 -4.99
N GLY A 84 6.31 -5.26 -4.61
CA GLY A 84 5.91 -6.62 -5.00
C GLY A 84 4.41 -6.67 -5.25
N PHE A 85 4.00 -7.43 -6.25
CA PHE A 85 2.63 -7.45 -6.79
C PHE A 85 2.12 -8.88 -6.88
N VAL A 86 0.86 -9.06 -6.50
CA VAL A 86 0.12 -10.32 -6.68
C VAL A 86 -0.97 -10.07 -7.71
N LEU A 87 -0.97 -10.87 -8.77
CA LEU A 87 -1.95 -10.83 -9.85
C LEU A 87 -2.88 -12.02 -9.70
N TYR A 88 -4.19 -11.79 -9.76
CA TYR A 88 -5.19 -12.83 -9.56
C TYR A 88 -6.36 -12.66 -10.52
N ASN A 89 -6.60 -13.68 -11.34
CA ASN A 89 -7.78 -13.79 -12.17
C ASN A 89 -8.88 -14.49 -11.36
N ARG A 90 -9.97 -13.78 -11.08
CA ARG A 90 -11.09 -14.32 -10.28
C ARG A 90 -11.90 -15.37 -11.04
N ASP A 91 -11.93 -15.30 -12.36
CA ASP A 91 -12.77 -16.16 -13.19
C ASP A 91 -12.13 -17.54 -13.38
N SER A 92 -10.81 -17.59 -13.66
CA SER A 92 -10.07 -18.85 -13.80
C SER A 92 -9.43 -19.33 -12.49
N GLY A 93 -9.29 -18.45 -11.51
CA GLY A 93 -8.53 -18.71 -10.29
C GLY A 93 -7.01 -18.70 -10.50
N ALA A 94 -6.53 -18.34 -11.69
CA ALA A 94 -5.11 -18.23 -11.97
C ALA A 94 -4.47 -17.11 -11.15
N ALA A 95 -3.22 -17.34 -10.73
CA ALA A 95 -2.47 -16.40 -9.93
C ALA A 95 -1.01 -16.28 -10.41
N GLY A 96 -0.49 -15.07 -10.36
CA GLY A 96 0.89 -14.73 -10.67
C GLY A 96 1.44 -13.70 -9.69
N LYS A 97 2.73 -13.42 -9.81
CA LYS A 97 3.38 -12.37 -9.02
C LYS A 97 4.51 -11.71 -9.79
N LEU A 98 4.81 -10.47 -9.42
CA LEU A 98 5.94 -9.69 -9.91
C LEU A 98 6.66 -9.05 -8.73
N VAL A 99 8.00 -9.01 -8.76
CA VAL A 99 8.81 -8.46 -7.67
C VAL A 99 9.84 -7.50 -8.26
N GLY A 100 9.85 -6.28 -7.74
CA GLY A 100 10.69 -5.19 -8.22
C GLY A 100 9.89 -4.10 -8.92
N ALA A 101 10.55 -2.96 -9.11
CA ALA A 101 10.06 -1.92 -9.99
C ALA A 101 10.44 -2.30 -11.42
N ASP A 102 9.49 -2.95 -12.10
CA ASP A 102 9.65 -3.39 -13.48
C ASP A 102 9.12 -2.36 -14.50
N PRO A 103 9.61 -2.38 -15.76
CA PRO A 103 9.00 -1.64 -16.86
C PRO A 103 7.55 -2.03 -17.11
N TYR A 104 6.78 -1.12 -17.71
CA TYR A 104 5.36 -1.33 -18.01
C TYR A 104 5.10 -2.61 -18.80
N GLU A 105 5.97 -2.93 -19.76
CA GLU A 105 5.85 -4.10 -20.63
C GLU A 105 5.85 -5.41 -19.82
N ASN A 106 6.69 -5.51 -18.80
CA ASN A 106 6.75 -6.68 -17.91
C ASN A 106 5.46 -6.83 -17.10
N PHE A 107 4.84 -5.72 -16.68
CA PHE A 107 3.54 -5.75 -16.02
C PHE A 107 2.44 -6.21 -16.97
N ALA A 108 2.41 -5.67 -18.19
CA ALA A 108 1.42 -6.04 -19.21
C ALA A 108 1.49 -7.54 -19.52
N GLU A 109 2.69 -8.08 -19.74
CA GLU A 109 2.91 -9.51 -19.99
C GLU A 109 2.49 -10.38 -18.80
N ALA A 110 2.81 -9.95 -17.56
CA ALA A 110 2.44 -10.70 -16.37
C ALA A 110 0.92 -10.76 -16.15
N ILE A 111 0.21 -9.67 -16.48
CA ILE A 111 -1.25 -9.62 -16.42
C ILE A 111 -1.86 -10.52 -17.50
N GLU A 112 -1.38 -10.42 -18.75
CA GLU A 112 -1.85 -11.25 -19.86
C GLU A 112 -1.70 -12.74 -19.55
N LYS A 113 -0.55 -13.17 -19.03
CA LYS A 113 -0.32 -14.56 -18.58
C LYS A 113 -1.34 -15.06 -17.57
N VAL A 114 -1.80 -14.20 -16.65
CA VAL A 114 -2.80 -14.57 -15.64
C VAL A 114 -4.22 -14.52 -16.20
N MET A 115 -4.47 -13.67 -17.21
CA MET A 115 -5.75 -13.61 -17.90
C MET A 115 -5.99 -14.81 -18.82
N GLU A 116 -4.94 -15.33 -19.45
CA GLU A 116 -5.02 -16.44 -20.41
C GLU A 116 -4.86 -17.84 -19.80
N ALA A 117 -4.55 -17.92 -18.50
CA ALA A 117 -4.31 -19.17 -17.77
C ALA A 117 -5.58 -19.86 -17.25
#